data_AF-A0A2J6S8I9-F1
#
_entry.id   AF-A0A2J6S8I9-F1
#
_cell.length_a   1.000
_cell.length_b   1.000
_cell.length_c   1.000
_cell.angle_alpha   90.00
_cell.angle_beta   90.00
_cell.angle_gamma   90.00
#
_symmetry.space_group_name_H-M   'P 1'
#
loop_
_entity.id
_entity.type
_entity.pdbx_description
1 polymer ?
#
loop_
_entity_poly.entity_id
_entity_poly.type
_entity_poly.pdbx_seq_one_letter_code
_entity_poly.pdbx_strand_id
1 'polypeptide(L)'
;MAFVESINMSCNSEVCADVDWGGNPDIGGIGLMIVYYWLLGLVLVFAMALAIPFGRALLKLGPVQQNVSPQPQSREQSLPSADDAVRSILERFFDAFTGTITPLFDMCLTFTLAAEVSTLAFHSQAVSRYEMVIAELLCVFTSSACIALWFFQFGIARFRIPRFCFYLAVWPFLIAIIVEHNTMKVRGMKNLVMKCLDNRMGRYTESPRRDYTLFSAWGFVSMSQVLVTLEKVDLRMINRIHFQQAVIFGRRLALVTPLLSCVLMIWCVAEMTTLRGKMKEMAGSEYHENSWGFGQVFALATWFPIVLCFVYFLFCKPEDGFESHLPEDWIAVKRSLHVCTNCRCKICRCPKYQDQAEDAKAKNARAEARAPHQNLIEETILEALE
;
A
#
# COMPACT_ATOMS: atom_id res chain seq x y z
N MET A 1 -15.28 -7.06 43.43
CA MET A 1 -14.43 -7.82 42.48
C MET A 1 -14.67 -9.32 42.57
N ALA A 2 -14.64 -9.93 43.77
CA ALA A 2 -14.86 -11.39 43.94
C ALA A 2 -16.17 -11.97 43.34
N PHE A 3 -17.28 -11.23 43.36
CA PHE A 3 -18.55 -11.66 42.75
C PHE A 3 -18.53 -11.69 41.21
N VAL A 4 -17.72 -10.81 40.59
CA VAL A 4 -17.56 -10.77 39.13
C VAL A 4 -16.65 -11.91 38.67
N GLU A 5 -15.61 -12.23 39.45
CA GLU A 5 -14.76 -13.40 39.18
C GLU A 5 -15.51 -14.73 39.33
N SER A 6 -16.40 -14.88 40.32
CA SER A 6 -17.13 -16.15 40.50
C SER A 6 -18.19 -16.39 39.43
N ILE A 7 -18.87 -15.34 38.93
CA ILE A 7 -19.79 -15.45 37.78
C ILE A 7 -19.02 -15.80 36.50
N ASN A 8 -17.81 -15.24 36.34
CA ASN A 8 -16.95 -15.50 35.18
C ASN A 8 -16.57 -16.99 35.08
N MET A 9 -16.34 -17.68 36.20
CA MET A 9 -15.98 -19.10 36.19
C MET A 9 -17.16 -20.03 35.89
N SER A 10 -18.33 -19.82 36.49
CA SER A 10 -19.47 -20.73 36.31
C SER A 10 -20.08 -20.64 34.91
N CYS A 11 -20.11 -19.44 34.32
CA CYS A 11 -20.67 -19.23 32.99
C CYS A 11 -19.75 -19.72 31.86
N ASN A 12 -18.44 -19.70 32.09
CA ASN A 12 -17.48 -20.15 31.08
C ASN A 12 -17.71 -21.61 30.69
N SER A 13 -18.02 -22.51 31.63
CA SER A 13 -18.14 -23.94 31.29
C SER A 13 -19.36 -24.26 30.39
N GLU A 14 -20.53 -23.68 30.66
CA GLU A 14 -21.75 -23.94 29.89
C GLU A 14 -21.80 -23.14 28.58
N VAL A 15 -21.33 -21.88 28.59
CA VAL A 15 -21.24 -21.06 27.38
C VAL A 15 -20.18 -21.59 26.43
N CYS A 16 -19.07 -22.14 26.94
CA CYS A 16 -18.06 -22.74 26.06
C CYS A 16 -18.53 -24.02 25.37
N ALA A 17 -19.52 -24.75 25.90
CA ALA A 17 -20.00 -26.00 25.31
C ALA A 17 -20.93 -25.80 24.10
N ASP A 18 -21.71 -24.71 24.08
CA ASP A 18 -22.72 -24.45 23.04
C ASP A 18 -22.26 -23.46 21.96
N VAL A 19 -21.12 -22.79 22.14
CA VAL A 19 -20.56 -21.86 21.16
C VAL A 19 -19.61 -22.61 20.24
N ASP A 20 -19.89 -22.59 18.94
CA ASP A 20 -18.94 -23.05 17.93
C ASP A 20 -17.74 -22.09 17.91
N TRP A 21 -16.65 -22.49 18.57
CA TRP A 21 -15.39 -21.75 18.64
C TRP A 21 -14.53 -21.95 17.39
N GLY A 22 -15.04 -22.65 16.37
CA GLY A 22 -14.40 -22.88 15.09
C GLY A 22 -14.23 -21.60 14.29
N GLY A 23 -13.34 -20.70 14.72
CA GLY A 23 -12.94 -19.54 13.94
C GLY A 23 -12.36 -19.96 12.60
N ASN A 24 -12.62 -19.19 11.54
CA ASN A 24 -12.15 -19.50 10.21
C ASN A 24 -10.62 -19.31 10.07
N PRO A 25 -9.86 -20.39 9.84
CA PRO A 25 -8.42 -20.32 9.65
C PRO A 25 -8.01 -19.51 8.40
N ASP A 26 -8.88 -19.31 7.43
CA ASP A 26 -8.57 -18.57 6.20
C ASP A 26 -8.70 -17.04 6.36
N ILE A 27 -9.27 -16.55 7.46
CA ILE A 27 -9.31 -15.11 7.79
C ILE A 27 -8.45 -14.80 9.00
N GLY A 28 -8.70 -15.49 10.12
CA GLY A 28 -8.03 -15.22 11.39
C GLY A 28 -6.74 -16.00 11.57
N GLY A 29 -6.47 -17.00 10.73
CA GLY A 29 -5.42 -18.00 10.91
C GLY A 29 -3.99 -17.45 10.99
N ILE A 30 -3.09 -18.29 11.52
CA ILE A 30 -1.71 -17.89 11.79
C ILE A 30 -0.96 -17.42 10.53
N GLY A 31 -1.16 -18.07 9.39
CA GLY A 31 -0.56 -17.66 8.13
C GLY A 31 -1.10 -16.33 7.61
N LEU A 32 -2.40 -16.05 7.79
CA LEU A 32 -2.99 -14.75 7.45
C LEU A 32 -2.44 -13.64 8.35
N MET A 33 -2.29 -13.91 9.65
CA MET A 33 -1.64 -12.94 10.55
C MET A 33 -0.22 -12.60 10.11
N ILE A 34 0.57 -13.59 9.64
CA ILE A 34 1.90 -13.35 9.07
C ILE A 34 1.80 -12.41 7.86
N VAL A 35 0.84 -12.64 6.95
CA VAL A 35 0.58 -11.75 5.81
C VAL A 35 0.27 -10.33 6.27
N TYR A 36 -0.55 -10.16 7.32
CA TYR A 36 -0.88 -8.83 7.84
C TYR A 36 0.34 -8.11 8.42
N TYR A 37 1.16 -8.80 9.22
CA TYR A 37 2.40 -8.24 9.73
C TYR A 37 3.38 -7.89 8.60
N TRP A 38 3.47 -8.74 7.58
CA TRP A 38 4.32 -8.52 6.42
C TRP A 38 3.90 -7.29 5.63
N LEU A 39 2.61 -7.18 5.28
CA LEU A 39 2.06 -6.03 4.58
C LEU A 39 2.22 -4.75 5.41
N LEU A 40 1.95 -4.79 6.72
CA LEU A 40 2.17 -3.66 7.62
C LEU A 40 3.64 -3.23 7.61
N GLY A 41 4.57 -4.18 7.75
CA GLY A 41 6.01 -3.93 7.73
C GLY A 41 6.44 -3.25 6.42
N LEU A 42 6.01 -3.78 5.28
CA LEU A 42 6.28 -3.18 3.97
C LEU A 42 5.75 -1.75 3.90
N VAL A 43 4.47 -1.52 4.19
CA VAL A 43 3.86 -0.18 4.13
C VAL A 43 4.57 0.82 5.06
N LEU A 44 4.97 0.41 6.26
CA LEU A 44 5.73 1.24 7.19
C LEU A 44 7.12 1.61 6.64
N VAL A 45 7.84 0.65 6.04
CA VAL A 45 9.12 0.93 5.37
C VAL A 45 8.91 1.93 4.24
N PHE A 46 7.82 1.80 3.46
CA PHE A 46 7.48 2.76 2.40
C PHE A 46 7.17 4.15 2.95
N ALA A 47 6.41 4.23 4.04
CA ALA A 47 6.11 5.47 4.72
C ALA A 47 7.39 6.18 5.20
N MET A 48 8.31 5.44 5.84
CA MET A 48 9.58 5.99 6.33
C MET A 48 10.48 6.46 5.18
N ALA A 49 10.62 5.63 4.13
CA ALA A 49 11.45 5.94 2.97
C ALA A 49 11.05 7.25 2.28
N LEU A 50 9.75 7.60 2.29
CA LEU A 50 9.22 8.82 1.67
C LEU A 50 9.13 10.00 2.65
N ALA A 51 8.85 9.74 3.92
CA ALA A 51 8.81 10.77 4.94
C ALA A 51 10.18 11.46 5.13
N ILE A 52 11.29 10.73 4.99
CA ILE A 52 12.65 11.27 5.16
C ILE A 52 13.01 12.33 4.11
N PRO A 53 13.00 12.05 2.79
CA PRO A 53 13.37 13.03 1.77
C PRO A 53 12.35 14.18 1.71
N PHE A 54 11.07 13.89 1.91
CA PHE A 54 10.05 14.92 1.88
C PHE A 54 10.09 15.82 3.12
N GLY A 55 10.31 15.25 4.31
CA GLY A 55 10.55 16.00 5.54
C GLY A 55 11.77 16.91 5.42
N ARG A 56 12.87 16.40 4.83
CA ARG A 56 14.05 17.24 4.51
C ARG A 56 13.72 18.37 3.54
N ALA A 57 12.93 18.12 2.51
CA ALA A 57 12.52 19.16 1.57
C ALA A 57 11.64 20.22 2.23
N LEU A 58 10.74 19.83 3.13
CA LEU A 58 9.92 20.77 3.92
C LEU A 58 10.77 21.61 4.88
N LEU A 59 11.73 21.00 5.57
CA LEU A 59 12.64 21.70 6.48
C LEU A 59 13.60 22.64 5.73
N LYS A 60 13.98 22.30 4.49
CA LYS A 60 14.85 23.12 3.63
C LYS A 60 14.13 24.25 2.87
N LEU A 61 12.80 24.37 2.97
CA LEU A 61 12.06 25.55 2.49
C LEU A 61 12.27 26.81 3.37
N GLY A 62 13.41 26.89 4.07
CA GLY A 62 13.95 28.16 4.52
C GLY A 62 14.25 29.05 3.30
N PRO A 63 14.18 30.38 3.44
CA PRO A 63 14.27 31.32 2.32
C PRO A 63 15.51 31.02 1.49
N VAL A 64 15.28 30.76 0.19
CA VAL A 64 16.32 30.50 -0.80
C VAL A 64 17.27 31.71 -0.78
N GLN A 65 18.44 31.56 -0.16
CA GLN A 65 19.56 32.45 -0.39
C GLN A 65 20.07 32.18 -1.81
N GLN A 66 19.45 32.83 -2.78
CA GLN A 66 20.10 33.15 -4.04
C GLN A 66 21.27 34.05 -3.68
N ASN A 67 22.51 33.57 -3.86
CA ASN A 67 23.69 34.36 -4.23
C ASN A 67 24.98 33.58 -3.91
N VAL A 68 25.37 32.60 -4.74
CA VAL A 68 26.79 32.33 -5.01
C VAL A 68 26.90 31.75 -6.43
N SER A 69 27.63 32.46 -7.29
CA SER A 69 27.97 32.02 -8.65
C SER A 69 29.05 30.92 -8.58
N PRO A 70 28.93 29.78 -9.27
CA PRO A 70 29.94 28.73 -9.22
C PRO A 70 31.18 29.13 -10.02
N GLN A 71 32.30 29.31 -9.32
CA GLN A 71 33.62 29.40 -9.92
C GLN A 71 34.03 28.00 -10.41
N PRO A 72 34.62 27.84 -11.61
CA PRO A 72 35.02 26.55 -12.14
C PRO A 72 36.24 26.03 -11.37
N GLN A 73 36.02 25.13 -10.41
CA GLN A 73 37.09 24.40 -9.74
C GLN A 73 37.46 23.14 -10.52
N SER A 74 38.74 23.08 -10.86
CA SER A 74 39.46 21.97 -11.46
C SER A 74 39.20 20.67 -10.69
N ARG A 75 38.70 19.66 -11.40
CA ARG A 75 38.29 18.37 -10.84
C ARG A 75 39.52 17.51 -10.53
N GLU A 76 40.02 17.62 -9.32
CA GLU A 76 41.02 16.70 -8.77
C GLU A 76 40.34 15.35 -8.50
N GLN A 77 40.87 14.27 -9.09
CA GLN A 77 40.34 12.91 -8.98
C GLN A 77 40.65 12.35 -7.58
N SER A 78 39.83 12.70 -6.57
CA SER A 78 39.92 12.06 -5.27
C SER A 78 39.39 10.62 -5.34
N LEU A 79 40.15 9.68 -4.75
CA LEU A 79 39.79 8.28 -4.59
C LEU A 79 38.38 8.18 -3.95
N PRO A 80 37.49 7.28 -4.42
CA PRO A 80 36.15 7.12 -3.85
C PRO A 80 36.26 6.80 -2.35
N SER A 81 35.63 7.63 -1.53
CA SER A 81 35.56 7.42 -0.08
C SER A 81 34.67 6.20 0.22
N ALA A 82 34.91 5.53 1.34
CA ALA A 82 34.00 4.49 1.84
C ALA A 82 32.54 5.01 1.95
N ASP A 83 32.36 6.30 2.20
CA ASP A 83 31.06 6.96 2.23
C ASP A 83 30.34 6.94 0.87
N ASP A 84 31.09 7.03 -0.24
CA ASP A 84 30.53 7.00 -1.59
C ASP A 84 30.00 5.60 -1.94
N ALA A 85 30.68 4.55 -1.45
CA ALA A 85 30.23 3.17 -1.62
C ALA A 85 28.93 2.89 -0.87
N VAL A 86 28.84 3.31 0.41
CA VAL A 86 27.62 3.16 1.22
C VAL A 86 26.46 3.93 0.59
N ARG A 87 26.72 5.15 0.12
CA ARG A 87 25.71 5.96 -0.56
C ARG A 87 25.21 5.29 -1.84
N SER A 88 26.10 4.70 -2.64
CA SER A 88 25.71 3.98 -3.86
C SER A 88 24.80 2.78 -3.57
N ILE A 89 25.10 2.01 -2.50
CA ILE A 89 24.27 0.88 -2.08
C ILE A 89 22.89 1.36 -1.62
N LEU A 90 22.83 2.42 -0.82
CA LEU A 90 21.56 3.00 -0.37
C LEU A 90 20.73 3.54 -1.53
N GLU A 91 21.36 4.22 -2.50
CA GLU A 91 20.67 4.73 -3.69
C GLU A 91 20.08 3.58 -4.52
N ARG A 92 20.83 2.49 -4.73
CA ARG A 92 20.31 1.29 -5.40
C ARG A 92 19.14 0.65 -4.65
N PHE A 93 19.25 0.54 -3.33
CA PHE A 93 18.18 0.01 -2.50
C PHE A 93 16.91 0.85 -2.63
N PHE A 94 17.01 2.18 -2.55
CA PHE A 94 15.86 3.07 -2.70
C PHE A 94 15.29 3.07 -4.13
N ASP A 95 16.13 2.96 -5.15
CA ASP A 95 15.70 2.83 -6.54
C ASP A 95 14.92 1.52 -6.74
N ALA A 96 15.43 0.39 -6.24
CA ALA A 96 14.75 -0.91 -6.27
C ALA A 96 13.41 -0.88 -5.53
N PHE A 97 13.42 -0.25 -4.37
CA PHE A 97 12.24 -0.08 -3.53
C PHE A 97 11.17 0.78 -4.22
N THR A 98 11.58 1.88 -4.86
CA THR A 98 10.70 2.74 -5.65
C THR A 98 10.14 2.01 -6.87
N GLY A 99 10.96 1.18 -7.54
CA GLY A 99 10.51 0.33 -8.65
C GLY A 99 9.44 -0.68 -8.25
N THR A 100 9.49 -1.16 -7.01
CA THR A 100 8.56 -2.17 -6.48
C THR A 100 7.22 -1.59 -6.04
N ILE A 101 7.07 -0.27 -5.98
CA ILE A 101 5.86 0.34 -5.40
C ILE A 101 4.59 0.08 -6.22
N THR A 102 4.70 0.08 -7.54
CA THR A 102 3.58 -0.16 -8.45
C THR A 102 3.06 -1.59 -8.32
N PRO A 103 3.90 -2.65 -8.48
CA PRO A 103 3.40 -4.00 -8.31
C PRO A 103 2.92 -4.26 -6.88
N LEU A 104 3.55 -3.67 -5.85
CA LEU A 104 3.06 -3.77 -4.48
C LEU A 104 1.65 -3.16 -4.32
N PHE A 105 1.42 -1.99 -4.90
CA PHE A 105 0.11 -1.34 -4.87
C PHE A 105 -0.94 -2.18 -5.58
N ASP A 106 -0.64 -2.70 -6.77
CA ASP A 106 -1.56 -3.52 -7.55
C ASP A 106 -1.94 -4.79 -6.78
N MET A 107 -0.96 -5.46 -6.16
CA MET A 107 -1.22 -6.64 -5.33
C MET A 107 -2.04 -6.31 -4.07
N CYS A 108 -1.76 -5.17 -3.43
CA CYS A 108 -2.55 -4.70 -2.29
C CYS A 108 -3.99 -4.39 -2.69
N LEU A 109 -4.20 -3.84 -3.89
CA LEU A 109 -5.52 -3.56 -4.44
C LEU A 109 -6.30 -4.85 -4.70
N THR A 110 -5.66 -5.84 -5.33
CA THR A 110 -6.25 -7.18 -5.54
C THR A 110 -6.58 -7.85 -4.21
N PHE A 111 -5.68 -7.77 -3.22
CA PHE A 111 -5.91 -8.34 -1.90
C PHE A 111 -7.08 -7.64 -1.17
N THR A 112 -7.19 -6.32 -1.29
CA THR A 112 -8.30 -5.54 -0.74
C THR A 112 -9.62 -5.94 -1.39
N LEU A 113 -9.67 -6.05 -2.71
CA LEU A 113 -10.85 -6.52 -3.43
C LEU A 113 -11.29 -7.92 -2.96
N ALA A 114 -10.35 -8.84 -2.83
CA ALA A 114 -10.62 -10.19 -2.35
C ALA A 114 -11.15 -10.18 -0.91
N ALA A 115 -10.57 -9.36 -0.02
CA ALA A 115 -11.04 -9.20 1.35
C ALA A 115 -12.48 -8.67 1.39
N GLU A 116 -12.79 -7.62 0.62
CA GLU A 116 -14.14 -7.01 0.58
C GLU A 116 -15.20 -7.99 0.06
N VAL A 117 -14.90 -8.75 -1.00
CA VAL A 117 -15.80 -9.79 -1.51
C VAL A 117 -16.00 -10.90 -0.49
N SER A 118 -14.93 -11.31 0.20
CA SER A 118 -14.99 -12.34 1.23
C SER A 118 -15.86 -11.88 2.41
N THR A 119 -15.66 -10.66 2.89
CA THR A 119 -16.45 -10.07 3.98
C THR A 119 -17.94 -10.00 3.62
N LEU A 120 -18.27 -9.63 2.38
CA LEU A 120 -19.66 -9.65 1.90
C LEU A 120 -20.25 -11.07 1.92
N ALA A 121 -19.47 -12.08 1.50
CA ALA A 121 -19.87 -13.47 1.58
C ALA A 121 -20.11 -13.92 3.03
N PHE A 122 -19.24 -13.55 3.98
CA PHE A 122 -19.41 -13.85 5.40
C PHE A 122 -20.67 -13.23 6.00
N HIS A 123 -21.00 -11.99 5.63
CA HIS A 123 -22.28 -11.38 6.03
C HIS A 123 -23.49 -12.15 5.51
N SER A 124 -23.41 -12.72 4.30
CA SER A 124 -24.52 -13.46 3.70
C SER A 124 -24.76 -14.83 4.33
N GLN A 125 -23.72 -15.45 4.92
CA GLN A 125 -23.76 -16.82 5.40
C GLN A 125 -24.12 -16.96 6.89
N ALA A 126 -24.50 -15.87 7.57
CA ALA A 126 -24.84 -15.86 9.01
C ALA A 126 -23.75 -16.48 9.91
N VAL A 127 -22.49 -16.21 9.55
CA VAL A 127 -21.28 -16.72 10.20
C VAL A 127 -21.11 -16.10 11.60
N SER A 128 -20.22 -16.65 12.44
CA SER A 128 -20.05 -16.15 13.81
C SER A 128 -19.74 -14.65 13.84
N ARG A 129 -20.22 -13.95 14.88
CA ARG A 129 -19.96 -12.50 15.02
C ARG A 129 -18.46 -12.18 15.07
N TYR A 130 -17.66 -13.10 15.61
CA TYR A 130 -16.22 -12.94 15.68
C TYR A 130 -15.59 -12.94 14.28
N GLU A 131 -15.96 -13.90 13.43
CA GLU A 131 -15.45 -13.98 12.05
C GLU A 131 -15.88 -12.76 11.23
N MET A 132 -17.11 -12.28 11.40
CA MET A 132 -17.55 -11.01 10.80
C MET A 132 -16.66 -9.85 11.22
N VAL A 133 -16.39 -9.69 12.52
CA VAL A 133 -15.56 -8.61 13.06
C VAL A 133 -14.13 -8.70 12.54
N ILE A 134 -13.53 -9.89 12.47
CA ILE A 134 -12.19 -10.08 11.91
C ILE A 134 -12.18 -9.74 10.42
N ALA A 135 -13.19 -10.15 9.65
CA ALA A 135 -13.31 -9.83 8.23
C ALA A 135 -13.48 -8.31 7.99
N GLU A 136 -14.23 -7.63 8.85
CA GLU A 136 -14.36 -6.16 8.83
C GLU A 136 -13.04 -5.45 9.14
N LEU A 137 -12.33 -5.88 10.20
CA LEU A 137 -11.00 -5.35 10.55
C LEU A 137 -10.01 -5.57 9.42
N LEU A 138 -10.10 -6.70 8.71
CA LEU A 138 -9.32 -6.99 7.52
C LEU A 138 -9.59 -5.99 6.39
N CYS A 139 -10.86 -5.72 6.06
CA CYS A 139 -11.21 -4.73 5.02
C CYS A 139 -10.67 -3.33 5.35
N VAL A 140 -10.79 -2.90 6.62
CA VAL A 140 -10.25 -1.62 7.08
C VAL A 140 -8.72 -1.59 6.96
N PHE A 141 -8.06 -2.68 7.37
CA PHE A 141 -6.61 -2.83 7.29
C PHE A 141 -6.11 -2.75 5.83
N THR A 142 -6.68 -3.52 4.91
CA THR A 142 -6.24 -3.58 3.50
C THR A 142 -6.57 -2.29 2.75
N SER A 143 -7.74 -1.70 3.01
CA SER A 143 -8.11 -0.40 2.44
C SER A 143 -7.15 0.70 2.91
N SER A 144 -6.75 0.68 4.19
CA SER A 144 -5.77 1.63 4.73
C SER A 144 -4.39 1.46 4.09
N ALA A 145 -3.97 0.21 3.82
CA ALA A 145 -2.74 -0.06 3.09
C ALA A 145 -2.77 0.51 1.67
N CYS A 146 -3.88 0.31 0.94
CA CYS A 146 -4.10 0.89 -0.38
C CYS A 146 -4.02 2.42 -0.35
N ILE A 147 -4.68 3.07 0.63
CA ILE A 147 -4.63 4.54 0.76
C ILE A 147 -3.18 4.99 0.97
N ALA A 148 -2.44 4.36 1.88
CA ALA A 148 -1.05 4.71 2.15
C ALA A 148 -0.19 4.58 0.89
N LEU A 149 -0.26 3.43 0.21
CA LEU A 149 0.52 3.13 -0.99
C LEU A 149 0.11 4.01 -2.18
N TRP A 150 -1.15 4.39 -2.33
CA TRP A 150 -1.62 5.28 -3.40
C TRP A 150 -0.93 6.65 -3.34
N PHE A 151 -0.82 7.24 -2.14
CA PHE A 151 -0.12 8.50 -1.95
C PHE A 151 1.36 8.39 -2.32
N PHE A 152 1.96 7.22 -2.07
CA PHE A 152 3.34 6.95 -2.41
C PHE A 152 3.55 6.78 -3.92
N GLN A 153 2.69 6.01 -4.60
CA GLN A 153 2.81 5.71 -6.03
C GLN A 153 2.59 6.95 -6.90
N PHE A 154 1.51 7.71 -6.66
CA PHE A 154 1.19 8.85 -7.52
C PHE A 154 1.98 10.10 -7.17
N GLY A 155 2.60 10.11 -5.99
CA GLY A 155 3.37 11.22 -5.46
C GLY A 155 2.58 12.52 -5.43
N ILE A 156 3.21 13.54 -4.86
CA ILE A 156 2.60 14.88 -4.81
C ILE A 156 2.53 15.56 -6.18
N ALA A 157 3.26 15.04 -7.18
CA ALA A 157 3.40 15.68 -8.49
C ALA A 157 2.22 15.42 -9.46
N ARG A 158 1.46 14.33 -9.29
CA ARG A 158 0.25 14.02 -10.10
C ARG A 158 -1.05 14.19 -9.31
N PHE A 159 -1.06 15.18 -8.43
CA PHE A 159 -2.20 15.47 -7.57
C PHE A 159 -3.44 15.87 -8.39
N ARG A 160 -4.39 14.93 -8.56
CA ARG A 160 -5.71 15.20 -9.11
C ARG A 160 -6.68 15.46 -7.95
N ILE A 161 -7.11 16.72 -7.81
CA ILE A 161 -8.03 17.20 -6.76
C ILE A 161 -9.24 16.27 -6.54
N PRO A 162 -9.93 15.76 -7.58
CA PRO A 162 -11.13 14.93 -7.40
C PRO A 162 -10.86 13.63 -6.64
N ARG A 163 -9.75 12.95 -6.99
CA ARG A 163 -9.34 11.71 -6.31
C ARG A 163 -8.98 11.98 -4.85
N PHE A 164 -8.27 13.08 -4.62
CA PHE A 164 -7.92 13.49 -3.27
C PHE A 164 -9.13 13.83 -2.40
N CYS A 165 -10.10 14.59 -2.92
CA CYS A 165 -11.35 14.88 -2.21
C CYS A 165 -12.12 13.58 -1.90
N PHE A 166 -12.12 12.62 -2.81
CA PHE A 166 -12.70 11.31 -2.57
C PHE A 166 -12.00 10.59 -1.39
N TYR A 167 -10.67 10.48 -1.39
CA TYR A 167 -9.94 9.86 -0.28
C TYR A 167 -10.14 10.56 1.06
N LEU A 168 -10.27 11.89 1.07
CA LEU A 168 -10.63 12.62 2.29
C LEU A 168 -12.04 12.33 2.77
N ALA A 169 -12.98 12.12 1.85
CA ALA A 169 -14.34 11.74 2.20
C ALA A 169 -14.42 10.32 2.79
N VAL A 170 -13.48 9.43 2.44
CA VAL A 170 -13.38 8.07 3.02
C VAL A 170 -12.99 8.09 4.51
N TRP A 171 -12.18 9.06 4.94
CA TRP A 171 -11.69 9.13 6.34
C TRP A 171 -12.79 9.23 7.41
N PRO A 172 -13.79 10.11 7.29
CA PRO A 172 -14.93 10.14 8.21
C PRO A 172 -15.67 8.80 8.32
N PHE A 173 -15.79 8.04 7.22
CA PHE A 173 -16.40 6.71 7.25
C PHE A 173 -15.53 5.71 8.02
N LEU A 174 -14.22 5.69 7.78
CA LEU A 174 -13.28 4.87 8.56
C LEU A 174 -13.37 5.17 10.06
N ILE A 175 -13.40 6.45 10.43
CA ILE A 175 -13.54 6.88 11.82
C ILE A 175 -14.89 6.44 12.39
N ALA A 176 -15.98 6.59 11.64
CA ALA A 176 -17.31 6.15 12.07
C ALA A 176 -17.34 4.64 12.36
N ILE A 177 -16.69 3.82 11.53
CA ILE A 177 -16.57 2.37 11.74
C ILE A 177 -15.77 2.07 13.01
N ILE A 178 -14.63 2.74 13.21
CA ILE A 178 -13.83 2.56 14.44
C ILE A 178 -14.67 2.92 15.66
N VAL A 179 -15.40 4.04 15.62
CA VAL A 179 -16.26 4.48 16.71
C VAL A 179 -17.37 3.46 16.94
N GLU A 180 -18.05 3.00 15.89
CA GLU A 180 -19.11 2.00 15.98
C GLU A 180 -18.58 0.68 16.55
N HIS A 181 -17.47 0.17 16.01
CA HIS A 181 -16.78 -1.02 16.52
C HIS A 181 -16.44 -0.89 18.01
N ASN A 182 -15.86 0.24 18.43
CA ASN A 182 -15.56 0.49 19.84
C ASN A 182 -16.83 0.58 20.69
N THR A 183 -17.90 1.20 20.18
CA THR A 183 -19.19 1.23 20.90
C THR A 183 -19.82 -0.16 21.00
N MET A 184 -19.67 -1.00 19.98
CA MET A 184 -20.13 -2.39 19.95
C MET A 184 -19.29 -3.27 20.88
N LYS A 185 -17.98 -3.03 21.01
CA LYS A 185 -17.14 -3.70 22.01
C LYS A 185 -17.56 -3.35 23.43
N VAL A 186 -17.84 -2.07 23.69
CA VAL A 186 -18.33 -1.60 25.00
C VAL A 186 -19.73 -2.12 25.32
N ARG A 187 -20.66 -2.11 24.35
CA ARG A 187 -22.01 -2.69 24.50
C ARG A 187 -21.95 -4.21 24.57
N GLY A 188 -21.10 -4.83 23.78
CA GLY A 188 -20.89 -6.27 23.66
C GLY A 188 -20.35 -6.88 24.95
N MET A 189 -19.37 -6.27 25.61
CA MET A 189 -18.94 -6.71 26.94
C MET A 189 -20.03 -6.58 27.99
N LYS A 190 -20.82 -5.49 27.95
CA LYS A 190 -22.00 -5.36 28.83
C LYS A 190 -23.03 -6.46 28.53
N ASN A 191 -23.20 -6.81 27.25
CA ASN A 191 -24.12 -7.83 26.78
C ASN A 191 -23.61 -9.26 26.94
N LEU A 192 -22.30 -9.52 27.07
CA LEU A 192 -21.76 -10.85 27.35
C LEU A 192 -21.97 -11.19 28.84
N VAL A 193 -21.73 -10.20 29.71
CA VAL A 193 -22.14 -10.23 31.11
C VAL A 193 -23.67 -10.36 31.23
N MET A 194 -24.42 -9.65 30.38
CA MET A 194 -25.88 -9.78 30.34
C MET A 194 -26.36 -11.10 29.73
N LYS A 195 -25.70 -11.71 28.74
CA LYS A 195 -26.07 -12.99 28.11
C LYS A 195 -25.78 -14.19 29.01
N CYS A 196 -24.71 -14.10 29.80
CA CYS A 196 -24.51 -14.99 30.92
C CYS A 196 -25.69 -14.91 31.93
N LEU A 197 -26.27 -13.73 32.12
CA LEU A 197 -27.51 -13.53 32.88
C LEU A 197 -28.78 -13.90 32.09
N ASP A 198 -28.77 -13.82 30.76
CA ASP A 198 -29.91 -13.97 29.83
C ASP A 198 -30.15 -15.42 29.38
N ASN A 199 -29.20 -16.34 29.59
CA ASN A 199 -29.52 -17.78 29.55
C ASN A 199 -30.60 -18.17 30.59
N ARG A 200 -31.00 -17.26 31.50
CA ARG A 200 -32.22 -17.37 32.32
C ARG A 200 -33.48 -16.69 31.75
N MET A 201 -33.41 -15.82 30.74
CA MET A 201 -34.57 -15.13 30.17
C MET A 201 -34.54 -15.19 28.64
N GLY A 202 -35.44 -16.00 28.08
CA GLY A 202 -35.32 -16.45 26.70
C GLY A 202 -35.36 -15.37 25.62
N ARG A 203 -34.64 -15.67 24.53
CA ARG A 203 -34.82 -15.16 23.16
C ARG A 203 -34.92 -13.63 23.04
N TYR A 204 -33.80 -12.93 23.24
CA TYR A 204 -33.62 -11.61 22.64
C TYR A 204 -33.20 -11.72 21.16
N THR A 205 -34.20 -11.72 20.27
CA THR A 205 -34.04 -11.47 18.84
C THR A 205 -34.01 -9.96 18.57
N GLU A 206 -32.98 -9.25 19.03
CA GLU A 206 -32.76 -7.89 18.52
C GLU A 206 -32.19 -7.98 17.11
N SER A 207 -32.93 -7.40 16.16
CA SER A 207 -32.73 -7.62 14.73
C SER A 207 -31.38 -7.05 14.28
N PRO A 208 -30.53 -7.84 13.62
CA PRO A 208 -29.22 -7.38 13.12
C PRO A 208 -29.30 -6.36 11.96
N ARG A 209 -30.50 -5.89 11.56
CA ARG A 209 -30.71 -5.02 10.39
C ARG A 209 -29.95 -3.69 10.41
N ARG A 210 -29.75 -3.07 11.58
CA ARG A 210 -29.14 -1.73 11.64
C ARG A 210 -27.62 -1.75 11.39
N ASP A 211 -26.98 -2.84 11.80
CA ASP A 211 -25.55 -3.02 11.63
C ASP A 211 -25.23 -3.19 10.11
N TYR A 212 -26.01 -3.99 9.38
CA TYR A 212 -25.78 -4.22 7.93
C TYR A 212 -25.84 -2.96 7.05
N THR A 213 -26.60 -1.92 7.42
CA THR A 213 -26.70 -0.69 6.61
C THR A 213 -25.42 0.16 6.61
N LEU A 214 -24.72 0.25 7.74
CA LEU A 214 -23.46 0.97 7.82
C LEU A 214 -22.33 0.18 7.14
N PHE A 215 -22.36 -1.14 7.25
CA PHE A 215 -21.38 -2.02 6.62
C PHE A 215 -21.54 -2.14 5.10
N SER A 216 -22.77 -2.24 4.58
CA SER A 216 -23.00 -2.20 3.14
C SER A 216 -22.55 -0.85 2.55
N ALA A 217 -22.83 0.26 3.25
CA ALA A 217 -22.33 1.57 2.85
C ALA A 217 -20.79 1.62 2.82
N TRP A 218 -20.11 0.97 3.77
CA TRP A 218 -18.65 0.83 3.75
C TRP A 218 -18.15 0.04 2.54
N GLY A 219 -18.69 -1.15 2.28
CA GLY A 219 -18.32 -1.96 1.11
C GLY A 219 -18.53 -1.20 -0.20
N PHE A 220 -19.58 -0.37 -0.29
CA PHE A 220 -19.79 0.53 -1.42
C PHE A 220 -18.74 1.65 -1.49
N VAL A 221 -18.36 2.25 -0.36
CA VAL A 221 -17.33 3.30 -0.32
C VAL A 221 -15.95 2.73 -0.66
N SER A 222 -15.58 1.56 -0.15
CA SER A 222 -14.33 0.88 -0.46
C SER A 222 -14.28 0.38 -1.91
N MET A 223 -15.38 -0.17 -2.45
CA MET A 223 -15.45 -0.47 -3.89
C MET A 223 -15.39 0.78 -4.75
N SER A 224 -16.06 1.86 -4.35
CA SER A 224 -15.95 3.14 -5.06
C SER A 224 -14.51 3.65 -5.04
N GLN A 225 -13.76 3.42 -3.97
CA GLN A 225 -12.34 3.75 -3.89
C GLN A 225 -11.52 2.99 -4.92
N VAL A 226 -11.76 1.68 -5.05
CA VAL A 226 -11.09 0.86 -6.07
C VAL A 226 -11.43 1.35 -7.47
N LEU A 227 -12.72 1.58 -7.75
CA LEU A 227 -13.17 2.04 -9.07
C LEU A 227 -12.59 3.42 -9.43
N VAL A 228 -12.56 4.37 -8.49
CA VAL A 228 -11.96 5.70 -8.68
C VAL A 228 -10.44 5.63 -8.88
N THR A 229 -9.79 4.63 -8.28
CA THR A 229 -8.36 4.35 -8.50
C THR A 229 -8.11 3.86 -9.93
N LEU A 230 -8.94 2.91 -10.39
CA LEU A 230 -8.85 2.32 -11.72
C LEU A 230 -9.20 3.31 -12.84
N GLU A 231 -10.16 4.20 -12.60
CA GLU A 231 -10.65 5.10 -13.63
C GLU A 231 -9.71 6.31 -13.81
N LYS A 232 -9.09 6.42 -15.00
CA LYS A 232 -8.22 7.55 -15.41
C LYS A 232 -9.02 8.85 -15.67
N VAL A 233 -9.89 9.26 -14.75
CA VAL A 233 -10.73 10.47 -14.90
C VAL A 233 -9.85 11.72 -15.08
N ASP A 234 -9.88 12.30 -16.29
CA ASP A 234 -9.11 13.49 -16.68
C ASP A 234 -9.95 14.77 -16.54
N LEU A 235 -10.03 15.30 -15.32
CA LEU A 235 -10.77 16.54 -15.04
C LEU A 235 -9.89 17.77 -15.37
N ARG A 236 -9.82 18.13 -16.65
CA ARG A 236 -9.00 19.25 -17.17
C ARG A 236 -9.55 20.66 -16.92
N MET A 237 -10.60 20.84 -16.14
CA MET A 237 -11.32 22.12 -16.09
C MET A 237 -11.44 22.69 -14.66
N ILE A 238 -10.31 22.93 -13.98
CA ILE A 238 -10.30 23.65 -12.69
C ILE A 238 -9.35 24.86 -12.77
N ASN A 239 -9.85 26.00 -12.33
CA ASN A 239 -9.31 27.35 -12.49
C ASN A 239 -7.88 27.52 -11.88
N ARG A 240 -6.98 28.23 -12.57
CA ARG A 240 -5.51 28.26 -12.29
C ARG A 240 -5.09 28.89 -10.95
N ILE A 241 -5.90 29.78 -10.36
CA ILE A 241 -5.48 30.57 -9.19
C ILE A 241 -5.72 29.81 -7.88
N HIS A 242 -6.88 29.14 -7.72
CA HIS A 242 -7.13 28.24 -6.59
C HIS A 242 -6.21 27.01 -6.60
N PHE A 243 -5.65 26.67 -7.77
CA PHE A 243 -4.77 25.53 -7.95
C PHE A 243 -3.49 25.62 -7.09
N GLN A 244 -2.84 26.79 -6.97
CA GLN A 244 -1.58 26.87 -6.22
C GLN A 244 -1.74 26.69 -4.71
N GLN A 245 -2.75 27.33 -4.10
CA GLN A 245 -3.03 27.15 -2.67
C GLN A 245 -3.54 25.72 -2.38
N ALA A 246 -4.38 25.17 -3.25
CA ALA A 246 -4.83 23.79 -3.16
C ALA A 246 -3.67 22.79 -3.28
N VAL A 247 -2.65 23.07 -4.10
CA VAL A 247 -1.46 22.23 -4.21
C VAL A 247 -0.68 22.23 -2.90
N ILE A 248 -0.40 23.40 -2.29
CA ILE A 248 0.35 23.47 -1.02
C ILE A 248 -0.40 22.75 0.10
N PHE A 249 -1.71 23.00 0.23
CA PHE A 249 -2.55 22.31 1.22
C PHE A 249 -2.58 20.80 0.95
N GLY A 250 -2.75 20.41 -0.32
CA GLY A 250 -2.69 19.03 -0.78
C GLY A 250 -1.37 18.35 -0.45
N ARG A 251 -0.22 19.05 -0.55
CA ARG A 251 1.09 18.52 -0.17
C ARG A 251 1.18 18.16 1.32
N ARG A 252 0.66 19.03 2.19
CA ARG A 252 0.69 18.80 3.64
C ARG A 252 -0.21 17.63 4.02
N LEU A 253 -1.40 17.59 3.44
CA LEU A 253 -2.35 16.53 3.72
C LEU A 253 -1.90 15.19 3.13
N ALA A 254 -1.19 15.20 1.99
CA ALA A 254 -0.57 14.02 1.40
C ALA A 254 0.50 13.35 2.29
N LEU A 255 1.05 14.05 3.29
CA LEU A 255 1.89 13.43 4.32
C LEU A 255 1.10 12.87 5.49
N VAL A 256 0.08 13.61 5.92
CA VAL A 256 -0.72 13.25 7.09
C VAL A 256 -1.54 11.99 6.80
N THR A 257 -2.11 11.90 5.60
CA THR A 257 -2.95 10.76 5.22
C THR A 257 -2.24 9.40 5.31
N PRO A 258 -1.08 9.15 4.67
CA PRO A 258 -0.41 7.86 4.79
C PRO A 258 0.03 7.54 6.22
N LEU A 259 0.40 8.55 7.03
CA LEU A 259 0.72 8.35 8.44
C LEU A 259 -0.50 7.89 9.24
N LEU A 260 -1.64 8.56 9.06
CA LEU A 260 -2.90 8.15 9.68
C LEU A 260 -3.30 6.74 9.23
N SER A 261 -3.13 6.42 7.94
CA SER A 261 -3.39 5.06 7.42
C SER A 261 -2.49 4.02 8.09
N CYS A 262 -1.21 4.32 8.30
CA CYS A 262 -0.30 3.43 9.04
C CYS A 262 -0.76 3.23 10.49
N VAL A 263 -1.15 4.30 11.19
CA VAL A 263 -1.69 4.21 12.56
C VAL A 263 -2.94 3.33 12.60
N LEU A 264 -3.83 3.47 11.63
CA LEU A 264 -5.04 2.66 11.52
C LEU A 264 -4.70 1.18 11.26
N MET A 265 -3.74 0.90 10.37
CA MET A 265 -3.28 -0.48 10.15
C MET A 265 -2.69 -1.11 11.42
N ILE A 266 -1.87 -0.36 12.17
CA ILE A 266 -1.31 -0.82 13.45
C ILE A 266 -2.44 -1.14 14.43
N TRP A 267 -3.44 -0.26 14.52
CA TRP A 267 -4.60 -0.48 15.39
C TRP A 267 -5.39 -1.74 14.98
N CYS A 268 -5.68 -1.93 13.69
CA CYS A 268 -6.38 -3.13 13.20
C CYS A 268 -5.62 -4.40 13.54
N VAL A 269 -4.31 -4.44 13.29
CA VAL A 269 -3.48 -5.61 13.61
C VAL A 269 -3.43 -5.87 15.10
N ALA A 270 -3.27 -4.83 15.93
CA ALA A 270 -3.28 -4.97 17.39
C ALA A 270 -4.63 -5.51 17.91
N GLU A 271 -5.75 -5.02 17.36
CA GLU A 271 -7.09 -5.49 17.73
C GLU A 271 -7.33 -6.93 17.28
N MET A 272 -6.99 -7.30 16.03
CA MET A 272 -7.08 -8.68 15.54
C MET A 272 -6.25 -9.63 16.41
N THR A 273 -5.01 -9.26 16.76
CA THR A 273 -4.14 -10.06 17.64
C THR A 273 -4.72 -10.21 19.04
N THR A 274 -5.32 -9.14 19.59
CA THR A 274 -5.96 -9.17 20.90
C THR A 274 -7.20 -10.06 20.90
N LEU A 275 -8.05 -9.95 19.87
CA LEU A 275 -9.23 -10.79 19.72
C LEU A 275 -8.84 -12.26 19.56
N ARG A 276 -7.88 -12.56 18.68
CA ARG A 276 -7.32 -13.90 18.48
C ARG A 276 -6.77 -14.48 19.79
N GLY A 277 -6.02 -13.69 20.55
CA GLY A 277 -5.48 -14.11 21.85
C GLY A 277 -6.56 -14.51 22.85
N LYS A 278 -7.60 -13.69 22.99
CA LYS A 278 -8.75 -13.99 23.87
C LYS A 278 -9.53 -15.21 23.41
N MET A 279 -9.78 -15.35 22.11
CA MET A 279 -10.47 -16.52 21.56
C MET A 279 -9.67 -17.80 21.79
N LYS A 280 -8.35 -17.76 21.61
CA LYS A 280 -7.45 -18.87 21.91
C LYS A 280 -7.51 -19.28 23.39
N GLU A 281 -7.54 -18.31 24.30
CA GLU A 281 -7.65 -18.59 25.75
C GLU A 281 -8.99 -19.25 26.11
N MET A 282 -10.09 -18.84 25.47
CA MET A 282 -11.43 -19.39 25.73
C MET A 282 -11.65 -20.77 25.09
N ALA A 283 -11.19 -20.96 23.85
CA ALA A 283 -11.41 -22.19 23.08
C ALA A 283 -10.41 -23.31 23.42
N GLY A 284 -9.28 -22.99 24.07
CA GLY A 284 -8.28 -23.97 24.47
C GLY A 284 -7.72 -24.76 23.29
N SER A 285 -7.74 -26.10 23.39
CA SER A 285 -7.23 -27.00 22.35
C SER A 285 -8.10 -27.09 21.10
N GLU A 286 -9.36 -26.66 21.16
CA GLU A 286 -10.32 -26.70 20.05
C GLU A 286 -10.20 -25.48 19.12
N TYR A 287 -9.20 -24.61 19.37
CA TYR A 287 -9.00 -23.41 18.56
C TYR A 287 -8.39 -23.72 17.18
N HIS A 288 -9.27 -23.96 16.21
CA HIS A 288 -8.93 -24.35 14.84
C HIS A 288 -8.07 -23.33 14.08
N GLU A 289 -8.08 -22.05 14.44
CA GLU A 289 -7.27 -21.04 13.74
C GLU A 289 -5.74 -21.16 13.97
N ASN A 290 -5.30 -22.05 14.87
CA ASN A 290 -3.88 -22.40 14.98
C ASN A 290 -3.43 -23.42 13.93
N SER A 291 -4.36 -23.96 13.13
CA SER A 291 -4.04 -24.86 12.03
C SER A 291 -3.70 -24.09 10.74
N TRP A 292 -2.83 -24.70 9.93
CA TRP A 292 -2.50 -24.19 8.60
C TRP A 292 -3.53 -24.69 7.58
N GLY A 293 -4.19 -23.75 6.91
CA GLY A 293 -5.05 -24.02 5.76
C GLY A 293 -4.33 -23.82 4.43
N PHE A 294 -4.88 -24.39 3.35
CA PHE A 294 -4.40 -24.12 1.99
C PHE A 294 -4.50 -22.63 1.63
N GLY A 295 -5.58 -21.97 2.04
CA GLY A 295 -5.78 -20.52 1.82
C GLY A 295 -4.67 -19.68 2.43
N GLN A 296 -4.18 -20.04 3.62
CA GLN A 296 -3.06 -19.37 4.28
C GLN A 296 -1.74 -19.50 3.51
N VAL A 297 -1.42 -20.70 3.02
CA VAL A 297 -0.20 -20.94 2.23
C VAL A 297 -0.27 -20.17 0.92
N PHE A 298 -1.43 -20.18 0.26
CA PHE A 298 -1.66 -19.43 -0.97
C PHE A 298 -1.55 -17.91 -0.73
N ALA A 299 -2.11 -17.41 0.38
CA ALA A 299 -2.00 -16.01 0.76
C ALA A 299 -0.54 -15.57 0.96
N LEU A 300 0.31 -16.41 1.57
CA LEU A 300 1.76 -16.13 1.68
C LEU A 300 2.46 -16.16 0.31
N ALA A 301 2.17 -17.17 -0.51
CA ALA A 301 2.76 -17.32 -1.83
C ALA A 301 2.42 -16.13 -2.76
N THR A 302 1.26 -15.50 -2.54
CA THR A 302 0.84 -14.29 -3.27
C THR A 302 1.82 -13.13 -3.11
N TRP A 303 2.62 -13.08 -2.04
CA TRP A 303 3.61 -12.01 -1.83
C TRP A 303 4.99 -12.32 -2.44
N PHE A 304 5.22 -13.55 -2.88
CA PHE A 304 6.50 -13.97 -3.46
C PHE A 304 6.91 -13.16 -4.70
N PRO A 305 6.01 -12.84 -5.66
CA PRO A 305 6.36 -12.00 -6.80
C PRO A 305 6.92 -10.62 -6.41
N ILE A 306 6.40 -10.00 -5.34
CA ILE A 306 6.90 -8.71 -4.84
C ILE A 306 8.34 -8.82 -4.35
N VAL A 307 8.64 -9.90 -3.61
CA VAL A 307 10.01 -10.16 -3.14
C VAL A 307 10.94 -10.41 -4.32
N LEU A 308 10.51 -11.16 -5.33
CA LEU A 308 11.29 -11.38 -6.55
C LEU A 308 11.54 -10.09 -7.32
N CYS A 309 10.52 -9.25 -7.51
CA CYS A 309 10.67 -7.95 -8.16
C CYS A 309 11.66 -7.06 -7.40
N PHE A 310 11.56 -7.02 -6.07
CA PHE A 310 12.48 -6.26 -5.23
C PHE A 310 13.93 -6.74 -5.38
N VAL A 311 14.15 -8.05 -5.27
CA VAL A 311 15.47 -8.68 -5.43
C VAL A 311 16.01 -8.41 -6.84
N TYR A 312 15.16 -8.56 -7.87
CA TYR A 312 15.53 -8.28 -9.25
C TYR A 312 15.98 -6.82 -9.41
N PHE A 313 15.23 -5.83 -8.91
CA PHE A 313 15.66 -4.43 -9.00
C PHE A 313 16.84 -4.06 -8.10
N LEU A 314 17.13 -4.86 -7.06
CA LEU A 314 18.29 -4.65 -6.21
C LEU A 314 19.60 -5.07 -6.92
N PHE A 315 19.55 -6.15 -7.69
CA PHE A 315 20.71 -6.70 -8.41
C PHE A 315 20.83 -6.20 -9.85
N CYS A 316 19.70 -6.05 -10.55
CA CYS A 316 19.61 -5.52 -11.90
C CYS A 316 19.21 -4.05 -11.85
N LYS A 317 19.75 -3.23 -12.75
CA LYS A 317 19.32 -1.83 -12.83
C LYS A 317 17.85 -1.78 -13.26
N PRO A 318 17.00 -0.96 -12.62
CA PRO A 318 15.60 -0.82 -13.01
C PRO A 318 15.45 -0.49 -14.49
N GLU A 319 16.39 0.28 -15.05
CA GLU A 319 16.42 0.63 -16.47
C GLU A 319 16.44 -0.61 -17.37
N ASP A 320 17.30 -1.60 -17.09
CA ASP A 320 17.40 -2.84 -17.89
C ASP A 320 16.10 -3.66 -17.82
N GLY A 321 15.43 -3.63 -16.66
CA GLY A 321 14.13 -4.28 -16.46
C GLY A 321 13.00 -3.63 -17.26
N PHE A 322 12.95 -2.30 -17.31
CA PHE A 322 11.94 -1.58 -18.09
C PHE A 322 12.22 -1.61 -19.60
N GLU A 323 13.49 -1.50 -20.02
CA GLU A 323 13.88 -1.51 -21.43
C GLU A 323 13.57 -2.85 -22.10
N SER A 324 13.75 -3.97 -21.41
CA SER A 324 13.44 -5.30 -21.96
C SER A 324 11.95 -5.55 -22.26
N HIS A 325 11.06 -4.74 -21.70
CA HIS A 325 9.60 -4.87 -21.86
C HIS A 325 8.99 -3.76 -22.74
N LEU A 326 9.83 -2.85 -23.23
CA LEU A 326 9.44 -1.76 -24.12
C LEU A 326 9.59 -2.22 -25.58
N PRO A 327 8.72 -1.74 -26.51
CA PRO A 327 8.96 -1.91 -27.94
C PRO A 327 10.34 -1.35 -28.34
N GLU A 328 10.98 -1.93 -29.36
CA GLU A 328 12.37 -1.59 -29.76
C GLU A 328 12.62 -0.10 -30.02
N ASP A 329 11.58 0.66 -30.35
CA ASP A 329 11.63 2.10 -30.59
C ASP A 329 11.55 2.97 -29.32
N TRP A 330 11.43 2.37 -28.13
CA TRP A 330 11.22 3.08 -26.87
C TRP A 330 12.44 2.95 -25.95
N ILE A 331 12.88 4.08 -25.38
CA ILE A 331 14.02 4.14 -24.46
C ILE A 331 13.51 4.55 -23.08
N ALA A 332 13.90 3.82 -22.04
CA ALA A 332 13.56 4.18 -20.66
C ALA A 332 14.45 5.34 -20.21
N VAL A 333 13.90 6.54 -20.13
CA VAL A 333 14.65 7.70 -19.63
C VAL A 333 14.36 7.89 -18.15
N LYS A 334 15.38 7.77 -17.29
CA LYS A 334 15.27 8.14 -15.87
C LYS A 334 14.86 9.61 -15.80
N ARG A 335 13.64 9.84 -15.28
CA ARG A 335 13.10 11.20 -15.17
C ARG A 335 13.89 11.96 -14.11
N SER A 336 14.93 12.68 -14.52
CA SER A 336 15.62 13.59 -13.62
C SER A 336 14.62 14.63 -13.13
N LEU A 337 14.39 14.67 -11.81
CA LEU A 337 13.44 15.59 -11.17
C LEU A 337 13.98 17.03 -11.15
N HIS A 338 14.70 17.46 -12.18
CA HIS A 338 15.00 18.86 -12.40
C HIS A 338 13.75 19.53 -12.96
N VAL A 339 12.84 19.87 -12.04
CA VAL A 339 11.80 20.85 -12.32
C VAL A 339 12.53 22.14 -12.65
N CYS A 340 12.58 22.50 -13.93
CA CYS A 340 13.07 23.79 -14.37
C CYS A 340 12.02 24.84 -13.93
N THR A 341 12.11 25.26 -12.66
CA THR A 341 11.16 26.19 -12.03
C THR A 341 11.19 27.58 -12.66
N ASN A 342 12.17 27.86 -13.53
CA ASN A 342 12.36 29.15 -14.19
C ASN A 342 12.02 29.19 -15.70
N CYS A 343 11.60 28.08 -16.32
CA CYS A 343 11.21 28.12 -17.74
C CYS A 343 9.73 28.50 -17.91
N ARG A 344 9.45 29.79 -18.11
CA ARG A 344 8.20 30.30 -18.73
C ARG A 344 8.14 29.95 -20.23
N CYS A 345 8.24 28.68 -20.62
CA CYS A 345 8.14 28.30 -22.03
C CYS A 345 6.91 27.42 -22.27
N LYS A 346 6.00 27.91 -23.11
CA LYS A 346 4.80 27.21 -23.57
C LYS A 346 5.11 26.07 -24.55
N ILE A 347 6.37 25.87 -24.94
CA ILE A 347 6.81 24.81 -25.86
C ILE A 347 8.21 24.42 -25.39
N CYS A 348 8.38 23.19 -24.90
CA CYS A 348 9.63 22.69 -24.35
C CYS A 348 10.71 22.55 -25.45
N ARG A 349 11.51 23.60 -25.67
CA ARG A 349 12.90 23.49 -26.14
C ARG A 349 13.81 23.73 -24.95
N CYS A 350 14.06 22.69 -24.16
CA CYS A 350 15.13 22.73 -23.18
C CYS A 350 16.38 22.21 -23.90
N PRO A 351 17.45 23.02 -24.08
CA PRO A 351 18.61 22.63 -24.89
C PRO A 351 19.18 21.27 -24.46
N LYS A 352 19.34 21.07 -23.15
CA LYS A 352 19.82 19.80 -22.57
C LYS A 352 19.01 18.56 -22.97
N TYR A 353 17.71 18.71 -23.22
CA TYR A 353 16.86 17.57 -23.58
C TYR A 353 16.83 17.34 -25.10
N GLN A 354 17.00 18.41 -25.89
CA GLN A 354 17.26 18.27 -27.32
C GLN A 354 18.60 17.60 -27.55
N ASP A 355 19.64 17.98 -26.80
CA ASP A 355 20.96 17.36 -26.90
C ASP A 355 20.89 15.85 -26.60
N GLN A 356 20.15 15.44 -25.56
CA GLN A 356 19.98 14.01 -25.24
C GLN A 356 19.15 13.25 -26.29
N ALA A 357 18.10 13.87 -26.84
CA ALA A 357 17.28 13.25 -27.88
C ALA A 357 18.02 13.16 -29.22
N GLU A 358 18.84 14.16 -29.54
CA GLU A 358 19.71 14.15 -30.73
C GLU A 358 20.86 13.15 -30.56
N ASP A 359 21.44 13.02 -29.37
CA ASP A 359 22.49 12.04 -29.09
C ASP A 359 21.94 10.60 -29.12
N ALA A 360 20.71 10.37 -28.65
CA ALA A 360 20.01 9.10 -28.79
C ALA A 360 19.70 8.77 -30.27
N LYS A 361 19.21 9.75 -31.04
CA LYS A 361 19.02 9.58 -32.49
C LYS A 361 20.33 9.30 -33.23
N ALA A 362 21.41 9.97 -32.86
CA ALA A 362 22.73 9.75 -33.44
C ALA A 362 23.28 8.35 -33.12
N LYS A 363 23.00 7.81 -31.92
CA LYS A 363 23.36 6.43 -31.56
C LYS A 363 22.55 5.40 -32.34
N ASN A 364 21.24 5.57 -32.49
CA ASN A 364 20.41 4.66 -33.30
C ASN A 364 20.82 4.70 -34.78
N ALA A 365 21.06 5.88 -35.34
CA ALA A 365 21.55 5.99 -36.72
C ALA A 365 22.93 5.31 -36.92
N ARG A 366 23.81 5.35 -35.91
CA ARG A 366 25.09 4.63 -35.94
C ARG A 366 24.93 3.12 -35.80
N ALA A 367 23.91 2.64 -35.08
CA ALA A 367 23.61 1.22 -34.95
C ALA A 367 23.00 0.67 -36.25
N GLU A 368 22.03 1.37 -36.85
CA GLU A 368 21.47 1.01 -38.16
C GLU A 368 22.53 1.02 -39.27
N ALA A 369 23.47 1.97 -39.25
CA ALA A 369 24.58 2.00 -40.21
C ALA A 369 25.58 0.83 -40.03
N ARG A 370 25.62 0.17 -38.86
CA ARG A 370 26.48 -1.01 -38.60
C ARG A 370 25.81 -2.33 -38.97
N ALA A 371 24.48 -2.40 -38.99
CA ALA A 371 23.72 -3.59 -39.36
C ALA A 371 24.12 -4.20 -40.73
N PRO A 372 24.27 -3.44 -41.83
CA PRO A 372 24.67 -4.03 -43.11
C PRO A 372 26.10 -4.56 -43.12
N HIS A 373 26.98 -4.02 -42.27
CA HIS A 373 28.36 -4.51 -42.15
C HIS A 373 28.47 -5.81 -41.35
N GLN A 374 27.58 -6.07 -40.40
CA GLN A 374 27.55 -7.35 -39.68
C GLN A 374 27.04 -8.50 -40.56
N ASN A 375 26.00 -8.26 -41.36
CA ASN A 375 25.49 -9.28 -42.29
C ASN A 375 26.54 -9.68 -43.33
N LEU A 376 27.35 -8.72 -43.82
CA LEU A 376 28.43 -9.01 -44.76
C LEU A 376 29.55 -9.84 -44.12
N ILE A 377 29.85 -9.61 -42.84
CA ILE A 377 30.87 -10.38 -42.11
C ILE A 377 30.37 -11.80 -41.84
N GLU A 378 29.08 -11.97 -41.50
CA GLU A 378 28.49 -13.30 -41.31
C GLU A 378 28.44 -14.11 -42.62
N GLU A 379 28.08 -13.49 -43.74
CA GLU A 379 28.15 -14.14 -45.07
C GLU A 379 29.59 -14.53 -45.43
N THR A 380 30.58 -13.64 -45.20
CA THR A 380 31.99 -13.93 -45.52
C THR A 380 32.56 -15.05 -44.64
N ILE A 381 32.12 -15.17 -43.38
CA ILE A 381 32.55 -16.25 -42.48
C ILE A 381 31.90 -17.57 -42.89
N LEU A 382 30.64 -17.57 -43.34
CA LEU A 382 29.95 -18.75 -43.86
C LEU A 382 30.58 -19.25 -45.16
N GLU A 383 30.92 -18.37 -46.10
CA GLU A 383 31.63 -18.74 -47.33
C GLU A 383 33.06 -19.26 -47.09
N ALA A 384 33.70 -18.88 -45.98
CA ALA A 384 35.03 -19.38 -45.62
C ALA A 384 35.01 -20.74 -44.88
N LEU A 385 33.82 -21.19 -44.45
CA LEU A 385 33.63 -22.46 -43.74
C LEU A 385 33.07 -23.58 -44.65
N GLU A 386 32.59 -23.24 -45.85
CA GLU A 386 32.30 -24.17 -46.95
C GLU A 386 33.54 -24.41 -47.83
#